data_AF-A0A6N7YS25-F1
#
_entry.id   AF-A0A6N7YS25-F1
#
_cell.length_a   1.000
_cell.length_b   1.000
_cell.length_c   1.000
_cell.angle_alpha   90.00
_cell.angle_beta   90.00
_cell.angle_gamma   90.00
#
_symmetry.space_group_name_H-M   'P 1'
#
loop_
_entity.id
_entity.type
_entity.pdbx_description
1 polymer ?
#
loop_
_entity_poly.entity_id
_entity_poly.type
_entity_poly.pdbx_seq_one_letter_code
_entity_poly.pdbx_strand_id
1 'polypeptide(L)'
;MVNELAERAQAWLSATYGDLVTLESTEPVLDGRRLALFNCRHTGSDEPLLAATLCVPKDGGQPFPAANADPLDEDINLSTAPESGLWRWRLNARNCLVATDAAIENRPATALPWQASDEEPGWWDRLVARYFPGAEISVHSSWTEISQVFLDSGEGTKGVVWLQRKLNDRPLTGHLLYVDYNSDGVIVIDGQRGSLAELNDAEVGQLVLARFHRVPDAAAEEITVPWENAAPDFEAAVEKAGQWLKYSYSDEAVLVSPDPEDELERGWLFACTTSRFVASGDWRDQMLDAAVVVPKEAGKAPFGLPNRDPWGYLEDWDDGKDLPEPPPSGVAAWYSPTIAGIGEVASVQQHPHWGSAFEEITAFPTGTRALVWVRRKDIRGRESVGHLLWAINENNGIQLIDPTSPDGQALMDPNPFELRVIRVAG
;
A
#
# COMPACT_ATOMS: atom_id res chain seq x y z
N MET A 1 22.66 -28.12 -23.25
CA MET A 1 21.65 -27.22 -22.66
C MET A 1 22.28 -26.19 -21.72
N VAL A 2 23.10 -26.57 -20.73
CA VAL A 2 23.74 -25.60 -19.79
C VAL A 2 24.52 -24.48 -20.51
N ASN A 3 25.23 -24.80 -21.59
CA ASN A 3 26.00 -23.80 -22.34
C ASN A 3 25.11 -22.73 -23.03
N GLU A 4 23.91 -23.10 -23.48
CA GLU A 4 22.98 -22.15 -24.13
C GLU A 4 22.34 -21.19 -23.13
N LEU A 5 22.02 -21.67 -21.91
CA LEU A 5 21.49 -20.82 -20.84
C LEU A 5 22.55 -19.82 -20.35
N ALA A 6 23.81 -20.25 -20.24
CA ALA A 6 24.93 -19.39 -19.88
C ALA A 6 25.21 -18.33 -20.96
N GLU A 7 25.15 -18.70 -22.25
CA GLU A 7 25.28 -17.73 -23.36
C GLU A 7 24.18 -16.66 -23.32
N ARG A 8 22.92 -17.07 -23.07
CA ARG A 8 21.78 -16.13 -22.91
C ARG A 8 21.96 -15.21 -21.71
N ALA A 9 22.41 -15.77 -20.58
CA ALA A 9 22.71 -14.99 -19.38
C ALA A 9 23.79 -13.94 -19.65
N GLN A 10 24.91 -14.34 -20.23
CA GLN A 10 26.01 -13.43 -20.56
C GLN A 10 25.57 -12.34 -21.54
N ALA A 11 24.81 -12.70 -22.58
CA ALA A 11 24.27 -11.73 -23.53
C ALA A 11 23.34 -10.70 -22.85
N TRP A 12 22.50 -11.15 -21.93
CA TRP A 12 21.63 -10.26 -21.16
C TRP A 12 22.42 -9.33 -20.22
N LEU A 13 23.45 -9.85 -19.54
CA LEU A 13 24.32 -9.03 -18.69
C LEU A 13 25.04 -7.96 -19.50
N SER A 14 25.61 -8.32 -20.65
CA SER A 14 26.26 -7.34 -21.54
C SER A 14 25.28 -6.30 -22.08
N ALA A 15 24.03 -6.68 -22.38
CA ALA A 15 23.00 -5.73 -22.82
C ALA A 15 22.51 -4.80 -21.70
N THR A 16 22.46 -5.28 -20.45
CA THR A 16 21.91 -4.52 -19.31
C THR A 16 22.95 -3.68 -18.58
N TYR A 17 24.13 -4.24 -18.36
CA TYR A 17 25.21 -3.66 -17.55
C TYR A 17 26.41 -3.20 -18.39
N GLY A 18 26.42 -3.45 -19.70
CA GLY A 18 27.63 -3.26 -20.52
C GLY A 18 28.74 -4.18 -20.03
N ASP A 19 29.95 -3.64 -19.84
CA ASP A 19 31.11 -4.40 -19.36
C ASP A 19 31.20 -4.48 -17.82
N LEU A 20 30.23 -3.90 -17.09
CA LEU A 20 30.29 -3.79 -15.63
C LEU A 20 30.12 -5.12 -14.90
N VAL A 21 29.28 -6.01 -15.44
CA VAL A 21 28.90 -7.28 -14.80
C VAL A 21 29.07 -8.42 -15.78
N THR A 22 29.62 -9.54 -15.30
CA THR A 22 29.85 -10.76 -16.06
C THR A 22 29.42 -11.98 -15.26
N LEU A 23 29.23 -13.10 -15.96
CA LEU A 23 29.02 -14.38 -15.27
C LEU A 23 30.27 -14.78 -14.48
N GLU A 24 30.05 -15.25 -13.26
CA GLU A 24 31.11 -15.85 -12.45
C GLU A 24 31.52 -17.22 -13.02
N SER A 25 30.55 -18.01 -13.44
CA SER A 25 30.73 -19.35 -14.00
C SER A 25 29.68 -19.63 -15.08
N THR A 26 30.00 -20.58 -15.98
CA THR A 26 29.04 -21.14 -16.94
C THR A 26 28.18 -22.25 -16.34
N GLU A 27 28.48 -22.67 -15.10
CA GLU A 27 27.68 -23.61 -14.34
C GLU A 27 26.65 -22.85 -13.47
N PRO A 28 25.36 -23.27 -13.49
CA PRO A 28 24.36 -22.63 -12.65
C PRO A 28 24.63 -22.89 -11.16
N VAL A 29 24.28 -21.92 -10.31
CA VAL A 29 24.27 -22.09 -8.85
C VAL A 29 23.15 -23.01 -8.41
N LEU A 30 22.00 -22.91 -9.08
CA LEU A 30 20.84 -23.77 -8.91
C LEU A 30 20.22 -24.05 -10.26
N ASP A 31 20.07 -25.34 -10.58
CA ASP A 31 19.31 -25.77 -11.76
C ASP A 31 17.89 -26.16 -11.33
N GLY A 32 17.00 -25.18 -11.36
CA GLY A 32 15.61 -25.31 -10.91
C GLY A 32 14.72 -26.06 -11.91
N ARG A 33 13.40 -26.04 -11.65
CA ARG A 33 12.42 -26.70 -12.52
C ARG A 33 12.14 -25.87 -13.78
N ARG A 34 11.91 -24.56 -13.61
CA ARG A 34 11.55 -23.62 -14.70
C ARG A 34 12.67 -22.64 -15.02
N LEU A 35 13.51 -22.35 -14.03
CA LEU A 35 14.62 -21.40 -14.15
C LEU A 35 15.95 -22.10 -13.87
N ALA A 36 17.04 -21.61 -14.47
CA ALA A 36 18.40 -21.83 -13.98
C ALA A 36 18.92 -20.51 -13.41
N LEU A 37 19.58 -20.56 -12.24
CA LEU A 37 20.16 -19.40 -11.59
C LEU A 37 21.67 -19.38 -11.84
N PHE A 38 22.21 -18.23 -12.23
CA PHE A 38 23.63 -18.04 -12.48
C PHE A 38 24.19 -16.94 -11.59
N ASN A 39 25.39 -17.13 -11.08
CA ASN A 39 26.09 -16.10 -10.32
C ASN A 39 26.70 -15.05 -11.25
N CYS A 40 26.55 -13.81 -10.83
CA CYS A 40 27.09 -12.63 -11.48
C CYS A 40 28.16 -12.01 -10.57
N ARG A 41 29.15 -11.38 -11.19
CA ARG A 41 30.18 -10.61 -10.49
C ARG A 41 30.56 -9.36 -11.26
N HIS A 42 31.21 -8.43 -10.59
CA HIS A 42 31.85 -7.31 -11.28
C HIS A 42 32.98 -7.76 -12.19
N THR A 43 33.13 -7.06 -13.31
CA THR A 43 34.35 -7.14 -14.11
C THR A 43 35.44 -6.32 -13.41
N GLY A 44 36.46 -6.98 -12.86
CA GLY A 44 37.63 -6.30 -12.29
C GLY A 44 37.49 -5.77 -10.86
N SER A 45 36.43 -6.15 -10.14
CA SER A 45 36.28 -5.92 -8.69
C SER A 45 35.81 -7.21 -8.02
N ASP A 46 36.28 -7.46 -6.80
CA ASP A 46 35.85 -8.58 -5.95
C ASP A 46 34.70 -8.17 -5.00
N GLU A 47 34.25 -6.92 -5.07
CA GLU A 47 33.10 -6.46 -4.28
C GLU A 47 31.82 -7.21 -4.70
N PRO A 48 31.01 -7.69 -3.75
CA PRO A 48 29.76 -8.37 -4.09
C PRO A 48 28.70 -7.42 -4.66
N LEU A 49 28.01 -7.89 -5.70
CA LEU A 49 26.78 -7.28 -6.20
C LEU A 49 25.65 -7.46 -5.18
N LEU A 50 24.72 -6.51 -5.11
CA LEU A 50 23.44 -6.79 -4.44
C LEU A 50 22.63 -7.77 -5.30
N ALA A 51 22.60 -7.52 -6.61
CA ALA A 51 22.00 -8.38 -7.64
C ALA A 51 22.93 -9.52 -8.10
N ALA A 52 23.45 -10.32 -7.16
CA ALA A 52 24.48 -11.33 -7.45
C ALA A 52 23.99 -12.55 -8.25
N THR A 53 22.68 -12.71 -8.48
CA THR A 53 22.13 -13.87 -9.17
C THR A 53 21.17 -13.49 -10.30
N LEU A 54 21.33 -14.13 -11.46
CA LEU A 54 20.49 -13.99 -12.64
C LEU A 54 19.64 -15.24 -12.88
N CYS A 55 18.34 -15.06 -13.00
CA CYS A 55 17.39 -16.09 -13.43
C CYS A 55 17.35 -16.19 -14.96
N VAL A 56 17.48 -17.41 -15.48
CA VAL A 56 17.37 -17.70 -16.92
C VAL A 56 16.23 -18.69 -17.14
N PRO A 57 15.12 -18.26 -17.78
CA PRO A 57 14.02 -19.15 -18.10
C PRO A 57 14.37 -20.25 -19.09
N LYS A 58 13.97 -21.49 -18.78
CA LYS A 58 14.21 -22.67 -19.61
C LYS A 58 13.26 -22.77 -20.81
N ASP A 59 12.14 -22.04 -20.78
CA ASP A 59 11.16 -21.94 -21.86
C ASP A 59 11.57 -20.97 -22.99
N GLY A 60 12.74 -20.33 -22.86
CA GLY A 60 13.24 -19.34 -23.82
C GLY A 60 12.92 -17.88 -23.46
N GLY A 61 12.19 -17.62 -22.37
CA GLY A 61 11.91 -16.27 -21.88
C GLY A 61 13.17 -15.44 -21.59
N GLN A 62 13.09 -14.12 -21.60
CA GLN A 62 14.28 -13.28 -21.36
C GLN A 62 14.85 -13.52 -19.95
N PRO A 63 16.19 -13.57 -19.77
CA PRO A 63 16.79 -13.56 -18.44
C PRO A 63 16.44 -12.29 -17.64
N PHE A 64 16.51 -12.38 -16.32
CA PHE A 64 16.27 -11.26 -15.41
C PHE A 64 16.93 -11.52 -14.04
N PRO A 65 17.24 -10.49 -13.23
CA PRO A 65 17.84 -10.68 -11.91
C PRO A 65 16.87 -11.34 -10.93
N ALA A 66 17.38 -12.18 -10.04
CA ALA A 66 16.58 -12.78 -8.97
C ALA A 66 16.08 -11.70 -8.00
N ALA A 67 14.90 -11.90 -7.40
CA ALA A 67 14.32 -10.96 -6.44
C ALA A 67 15.20 -10.82 -5.18
N ASN A 68 15.34 -9.61 -4.62
CA ASN A 68 16.08 -9.42 -3.37
C ASN A 68 15.39 -10.08 -2.17
N ALA A 69 14.05 -10.02 -2.13
CA ALA A 69 13.28 -10.53 -1.01
C ALA A 69 13.17 -12.07 -0.98
N ASP A 70 13.23 -12.73 -2.15
CA ASP A 70 13.25 -14.20 -2.23
C ASP A 70 13.92 -14.66 -3.53
N PRO A 71 15.25 -14.87 -3.52
CA PRO A 71 15.99 -15.18 -4.75
C PRO A 71 15.82 -16.62 -5.23
N LEU A 72 15.29 -17.53 -4.41
CA LEU A 72 15.17 -18.96 -4.74
C LEU A 72 13.73 -19.38 -5.12
N ASP A 73 12.71 -18.61 -4.75
CA ASP A 73 11.33 -18.90 -5.10
C ASP A 73 11.05 -18.65 -6.60
N GLU A 74 10.90 -19.72 -7.38
CA GLU A 74 10.59 -19.62 -8.81
C GLU A 74 9.24 -18.96 -9.10
N ASP A 75 8.22 -19.13 -8.24
CA ASP A 75 6.90 -18.52 -8.43
C ASP A 75 6.98 -17.02 -8.24
N ILE A 76 7.65 -16.53 -7.18
CA ILE A 76 7.91 -15.11 -6.98
C ILE A 76 8.66 -14.54 -8.19
N ASN A 77 9.69 -15.25 -8.66
CA ASN A 77 10.52 -14.80 -9.76
C ASN A 77 9.82 -14.83 -11.14
N LEU A 78 8.80 -15.69 -11.33
CA LEU A 78 8.02 -15.81 -12.57
C LEU A 78 6.64 -15.13 -12.53
N SER A 79 6.15 -14.73 -11.36
CA SER A 79 4.78 -14.22 -11.11
C SER A 79 4.38 -13.00 -11.93
N THR A 80 5.32 -12.31 -12.58
CA THR A 80 5.09 -11.10 -13.36
C THR A 80 5.72 -11.25 -14.75
N ALA A 81 4.90 -11.12 -15.79
CA ALA A 81 5.29 -11.30 -17.19
C ALA A 81 6.60 -10.54 -17.51
N PRO A 82 7.62 -11.18 -18.12
CA PRO A 82 8.91 -10.55 -18.43
C PRO A 82 8.83 -9.30 -19.32
N GLU A 83 7.72 -9.09 -20.03
CA GLU A 83 7.58 -8.13 -21.11
C GLU A 83 7.46 -6.65 -20.67
N SER A 84 7.29 -6.36 -19.38
CA SER A 84 6.94 -5.00 -18.90
C SER A 84 7.99 -4.31 -18.02
N GLY A 85 9.19 -4.88 -17.83
CA GLY A 85 10.23 -4.28 -16.97
C GLY A 85 9.86 -4.21 -15.48
N LEU A 86 8.76 -4.86 -15.07
CA LEU A 86 8.27 -4.93 -13.69
C LEU A 86 9.20 -5.73 -12.76
N TRP A 87 10.09 -6.57 -13.30
CA TRP A 87 11.15 -7.21 -12.52
C TRP A 87 12.05 -6.20 -11.81
N ARG A 88 12.17 -4.96 -12.32
CA ARG A 88 12.95 -3.89 -11.67
C ARG A 88 12.46 -3.61 -10.25
N TRP A 89 11.16 -3.76 -9.97
CA TRP A 89 10.62 -3.59 -8.62
C TRP A 89 11.08 -4.70 -7.67
N ARG A 90 11.24 -5.93 -8.17
CA ARG A 90 11.78 -7.07 -7.40
C ARG A 90 13.27 -6.94 -7.10
N LEU A 91 13.98 -6.02 -7.76
CA LEU A 91 15.38 -5.71 -7.52
C LEU A 91 15.61 -4.36 -6.80
N ASN A 92 14.54 -3.71 -6.34
CA ASN A 92 14.61 -2.32 -5.91
C ASN A 92 14.90 -2.11 -4.41
N ALA A 93 15.52 -3.10 -3.74
CA ALA A 93 15.75 -3.04 -2.30
C ALA A 93 16.51 -1.78 -1.84
N ARG A 94 17.41 -1.22 -2.67
CA ARG A 94 18.13 0.05 -2.39
C ARG A 94 17.19 1.23 -2.23
N ASN A 95 16.36 1.48 -3.24
CA ASN A 95 15.47 2.65 -3.22
C ASN A 95 14.31 2.44 -2.25
N CYS A 96 13.85 1.20 -2.05
CA CYS A 96 12.89 0.86 -1.01
C CYS A 96 13.45 1.14 0.40
N LEU A 97 14.70 0.76 0.69
CA LEU A 97 15.36 1.05 1.97
C LEU A 97 15.39 2.56 2.27
N VAL A 98 15.76 3.38 1.28
CA VAL A 98 15.81 4.84 1.42
C VAL A 98 14.41 5.43 1.64
N ALA A 99 13.40 4.92 0.93
CA ALA A 99 12.02 5.33 1.13
C ALA A 99 11.49 4.92 2.52
N THR A 100 11.87 3.74 3.02
CA THR A 100 11.55 3.28 4.38
C THR A 100 12.20 4.16 5.44
N ASP A 101 13.48 4.53 5.30
CA ASP A 101 14.11 5.50 6.23
C ASP A 101 13.36 6.83 6.24
N ALA A 102 12.96 7.34 5.07
CA ALA A 102 12.17 8.57 5.00
C ALA A 102 10.81 8.42 5.69
N ALA A 103 10.09 7.33 5.42
CA ALA A 103 8.77 7.07 6.02
C ALA A 103 8.82 6.94 7.54
N ILE A 104 9.84 6.25 8.09
CA ILE A 104 10.05 6.13 9.55
C ILE A 104 10.31 7.49 10.19
N GLU A 105 10.93 8.41 9.44
CA GLU A 105 11.17 9.79 9.86
C GLU A 105 10.05 10.74 9.42
N ASN A 106 8.86 10.22 9.08
CA ASN A 106 7.68 10.98 8.63
C ASN A 106 7.97 11.93 7.44
N ARG A 107 8.94 11.58 6.59
CA ARG A 107 9.28 12.31 5.35
C ARG A 107 8.64 11.61 4.15
N PRO A 108 7.91 12.33 3.28
CA PRO A 108 7.36 11.73 2.07
C PRO A 108 8.49 11.35 1.11
N ALA A 109 8.52 10.09 0.68
CA ALA A 109 9.46 9.58 -0.31
C ALA A 109 8.83 8.45 -1.14
N THR A 110 9.32 8.30 -2.38
CA THR A 110 8.96 7.19 -3.26
C THR A 110 10.22 6.55 -3.80
N ALA A 111 10.28 5.23 -3.79
CA ALA A 111 11.40 4.49 -4.34
C ALA A 111 11.48 4.70 -5.86
N LEU A 112 12.61 5.24 -6.34
CA LEU A 112 12.87 5.37 -7.77
C LEU A 112 13.12 3.99 -8.41
N PRO A 113 12.84 3.79 -9.71
CA PRO A 113 13.12 2.52 -10.37
C PRO A 113 14.62 2.19 -10.37
N TRP A 114 14.94 0.91 -10.20
CA TRP A 114 16.30 0.38 -10.28
C TRP A 114 17.01 0.74 -11.60
N GLN A 115 18.29 1.08 -11.51
CA GLN A 115 19.20 1.32 -12.64
C GLN A 115 20.45 0.45 -12.55
N ALA A 116 21.03 0.10 -13.70
CA ALA A 116 22.26 -0.70 -13.76
C ALA A 116 23.45 -0.03 -13.03
N SER A 117 23.51 1.30 -13.05
CA SER A 117 24.53 2.09 -12.33
C SER A 117 24.45 1.95 -10.81
N ASP A 118 23.31 1.51 -10.27
CA ASP A 118 23.15 1.29 -8.82
C ASP A 118 24.00 0.11 -8.33
N GLU A 119 24.44 -0.76 -9.24
CA GLU A 119 25.31 -1.89 -8.93
C GLU A 119 26.80 -1.56 -9.02
N GLU A 120 27.24 -0.40 -9.55
CA GLU A 120 28.68 -0.12 -9.75
C GLU A 120 29.54 -0.34 -8.48
N PRO A 121 30.79 -0.84 -8.58
CA PRO A 121 31.67 -1.01 -7.42
C PRO A 121 31.73 0.23 -6.52
N GLY A 122 31.62 0.04 -5.21
CA GLY A 122 31.48 1.04 -4.16
C GLY A 122 30.01 1.38 -3.87
N TRP A 123 29.05 0.58 -4.34
CA TRP A 123 27.63 0.92 -4.24
C TRP A 123 27.16 1.01 -2.79
N TRP A 124 27.66 0.13 -1.91
CA TRP A 124 27.28 0.13 -0.50
C TRP A 124 27.80 1.38 0.19
N ASP A 125 29.08 1.70 0.00
CA ASP A 125 29.70 2.89 0.58
C ASP A 125 29.05 4.17 0.07
N ARG A 126 28.70 4.24 -1.23
CA ARG A 126 27.96 5.38 -1.79
C ARG A 126 26.57 5.52 -1.19
N LEU A 127 25.85 4.41 -1.02
CA LEU A 127 24.51 4.39 -0.42
C LEU A 127 24.57 4.90 1.02
N VAL A 128 25.48 4.34 1.84
CA VAL A 128 25.67 4.72 3.23
C VAL A 128 26.12 6.17 3.37
N ALA A 129 27.16 6.59 2.64
CA ALA A 129 27.66 7.97 2.71
C ALA A 129 26.60 9.01 2.31
N ARG A 130 25.73 8.67 1.35
CA ARG A 130 24.71 9.59 0.83
C ARG A 130 23.48 9.69 1.73
N TYR A 131 22.95 8.56 2.20
CA TYR A 131 21.64 8.52 2.88
C TYR A 131 21.74 8.28 4.39
N PHE A 132 22.85 7.72 4.85
CA PHE A 132 23.10 7.39 6.26
C PHE A 132 24.44 7.99 6.73
N PRO A 133 24.63 9.32 6.57
CA PRO A 133 25.91 9.95 6.90
C PRO A 133 26.25 9.76 8.38
N GLY A 134 27.49 9.38 8.66
CA GLY A 134 27.97 9.13 10.01
C GLY A 134 27.61 7.75 10.57
N ALA A 135 27.00 6.86 9.78
CA ALA A 135 26.75 5.50 10.21
C ALA A 135 28.07 4.74 10.45
N GLU A 136 28.09 3.96 11.54
CA GLU A 136 29.16 3.05 11.89
C GLU A 136 28.92 1.69 11.23
N ILE A 137 29.90 1.25 10.43
CA ILE A 137 29.83 -0.03 9.72
C ILE A 137 30.40 -1.14 10.59
N SER A 138 29.64 -2.23 10.71
CA SER A 138 30.06 -3.46 11.39
C SER A 138 29.57 -4.68 10.63
N VAL A 139 30.19 -5.83 10.87
CA VAL A 139 29.92 -7.08 10.15
C VAL A 139 29.56 -8.15 11.15
N HIS A 140 28.45 -8.84 10.88
CA HIS A 140 27.84 -9.84 11.77
C HIS A 140 27.50 -11.11 10.99
N SER A 141 27.30 -12.19 11.73
CA SER A 141 27.05 -13.53 11.19
C SER A 141 25.65 -14.04 11.46
N SER A 142 24.87 -13.37 12.33
CA SER A 142 23.50 -13.77 12.65
C SER A 142 22.60 -12.58 13.01
N TRP A 143 21.30 -12.76 12.84
CA TRP A 143 20.30 -11.78 13.25
C TRP A 143 20.28 -11.57 14.77
N THR A 144 20.66 -12.60 15.54
CA THR A 144 20.80 -12.48 17.01
C THR A 144 21.89 -11.47 17.38
N GLU A 145 23.03 -11.47 16.68
CA GLU A 145 24.10 -10.48 16.89
C GLU A 145 23.63 -9.07 16.55
N ILE A 146 22.88 -8.91 15.44
CA ILE A 146 22.27 -7.63 15.08
C ILE A 146 21.35 -7.15 16.22
N SER A 147 20.41 -7.97 16.69
CA SER A 147 19.53 -7.57 17.80
C SER A 147 20.32 -7.16 19.04
N GLN A 148 21.38 -7.90 19.39
CA GLN A 148 22.21 -7.57 20.55
C GLN A 148 22.91 -6.21 20.39
N VAL A 149 23.42 -5.89 19.20
CA VAL A 149 24.05 -4.58 18.92
C VAL A 149 23.08 -3.44 19.22
N PHE A 150 21.81 -3.55 18.84
CA PHE A 150 20.82 -2.51 19.08
C PHE A 150 20.45 -2.41 20.56
N LEU A 151 20.24 -3.54 21.24
CA LEU A 151 20.00 -3.59 22.67
C LEU A 151 21.13 -2.93 23.48
N ASP A 152 22.39 -3.20 23.11
CA ASP A 152 23.58 -2.63 23.75
C ASP A 152 23.74 -1.12 23.46
N SER A 153 23.21 -0.65 22.33
CA SER A 153 23.31 0.75 21.89
C SER A 153 22.27 1.66 22.53
N GLY A 154 21.16 1.09 23.02
CA GLY A 154 20.05 1.84 23.62
C GLY A 154 19.01 2.33 22.59
N GLU A 155 17.86 2.75 23.12
CA GLU A 155 16.69 3.24 22.36
C GLU A 155 17.06 4.42 21.45
N GLY A 156 16.41 4.52 20.29
CA GLY A 156 16.72 5.53 19.25
C GLY A 156 17.90 5.12 18.35
N THR A 157 18.47 3.94 18.56
CA THR A 157 19.41 3.33 17.62
C THR A 157 18.66 2.82 16.40
N LYS A 158 19.15 3.20 15.22
CA LYS A 158 18.64 2.79 13.92
C LYS A 158 19.76 2.15 13.12
N GLY A 159 19.40 1.44 12.07
CA GLY A 159 20.41 0.96 11.14
C GLY A 159 19.82 0.39 9.88
N VAL A 160 20.71 0.16 8.93
CA VAL A 160 20.40 -0.56 7.71
C VAL A 160 21.33 -1.74 7.56
N VAL A 161 20.77 -2.89 7.20
CA VAL A 161 21.49 -4.16 7.10
C VAL A 161 21.52 -4.59 5.65
N TRP A 162 22.72 -4.78 5.12
CA TRP A 162 22.94 -5.53 3.91
C TRP A 162 23.10 -7.01 4.24
N LEU A 163 22.06 -7.76 3.93
CA LEU A 163 22.05 -9.22 3.97
C LEU A 163 22.75 -9.76 2.72
N GLN A 164 23.96 -10.29 2.90
CA GLN A 164 24.65 -11.08 1.89
C GLN A 164 24.26 -12.54 2.08
N ARG A 165 23.63 -13.12 1.06
CA ARG A 165 23.20 -14.52 1.09
C ARG A 165 24.21 -15.45 0.47
N LYS A 166 24.18 -16.71 0.88
CA LYS A 166 24.95 -17.78 0.23
C LYS A 166 24.14 -19.06 0.11
N LEU A 167 24.39 -19.81 -0.96
CA LEU A 167 23.90 -21.17 -1.17
C LEU A 167 25.05 -22.05 -1.62
N ASN A 168 25.35 -23.12 -0.86
CA ASN A 168 26.48 -24.01 -1.11
C ASN A 168 27.80 -23.23 -1.28
N ASP A 169 28.07 -22.31 -0.36
CA ASP A 169 29.23 -21.39 -0.34
C ASP A 169 29.37 -20.46 -1.57
N ARG A 170 28.35 -20.36 -2.42
CA ARG A 170 28.29 -19.42 -3.53
C ARG A 170 27.37 -18.24 -3.19
N PRO A 171 27.73 -16.99 -3.54
CA PRO A 171 26.88 -15.82 -3.31
C PRO A 171 25.50 -15.98 -3.94
N LEU A 172 24.49 -15.45 -3.27
CA LEU A 172 23.16 -15.23 -3.84
C LEU A 172 22.82 -13.74 -3.81
N THR A 173 21.86 -13.32 -4.64
CA THR A 173 21.26 -11.99 -4.55
C THR A 173 20.91 -11.66 -3.09
N GLY A 174 21.48 -10.56 -2.61
CA GLY A 174 21.31 -10.07 -1.24
C GLY A 174 20.02 -9.27 -1.07
N HIS A 175 19.83 -8.77 0.15
CA HIS A 175 18.72 -7.87 0.50
C HIS A 175 19.19 -6.71 1.35
N LEU A 176 18.35 -5.67 1.41
CA LEU A 176 18.56 -4.51 2.25
C LEU A 176 17.36 -4.34 3.19
N LEU A 177 17.64 -4.31 4.49
CA LEU A 177 16.62 -4.28 5.53
C LEU A 177 16.86 -3.09 6.47
N TYR A 178 15.79 -2.46 6.91
CA TYR A 178 15.85 -1.37 7.90
C TYR A 178 15.68 -1.94 9.30
N VAL A 179 16.38 -1.39 10.29
CA VAL A 179 16.25 -1.76 11.69
C VAL A 179 15.96 -0.51 12.51
N ASP A 180 14.90 -0.55 13.30
CA ASP A 180 14.50 0.50 14.22
C ASP A 180 14.44 -0.08 15.64
N TYR A 181 15.09 0.59 16.61
CA TYR A 181 14.94 0.26 18.02
C TYR A 181 14.24 1.39 18.76
N ASN A 182 12.99 1.12 19.11
CA ASN A 182 12.10 2.02 19.83
C ASN A 182 11.55 1.32 21.10
N SER A 183 10.56 1.95 21.75
CA SER A 183 9.94 1.44 22.98
C SER A 183 9.34 0.03 22.86
N ASP A 184 8.97 -0.40 21.65
CA ASP A 184 8.36 -1.71 21.40
C ASP A 184 9.41 -2.81 21.13
N GLY A 185 10.70 -2.43 21.06
CA GLY A 185 11.83 -3.33 20.85
C GLY A 185 12.53 -3.11 19.50
N VAL A 186 13.41 -4.07 19.17
CA VAL A 186 14.16 -4.05 17.90
C VAL A 186 13.28 -4.66 16.81
N ILE A 187 12.86 -3.85 15.85
CA ILE A 187 12.09 -4.30 14.69
C ILE A 187 12.95 -4.24 13.43
N VAL A 188 12.78 -5.25 12.56
CA VAL A 188 13.43 -5.30 11.25
C VAL A 188 12.35 -5.21 10.17
N ILE A 189 12.49 -4.26 9.26
CA ILE A 189 11.50 -3.90 8.25
C ILE A 189 12.05 -4.22 6.86
N ASP A 190 11.25 -4.95 6.09
CA ASP A 190 11.45 -5.16 4.67
C ASP A 190 10.70 -4.08 3.90
N GLY A 191 11.40 -3.00 3.55
CA GLY A 191 10.85 -1.90 2.78
C GLY A 191 10.38 -2.28 1.37
N GLN A 192 10.89 -3.39 0.83
CA GLN A 192 10.49 -3.87 -0.49
C GLN A 192 9.17 -4.66 -0.43
N ARG A 193 8.93 -5.40 0.66
CA ARG A 193 7.66 -6.09 0.92
C ARG A 193 6.62 -5.18 1.61
N GLY A 194 7.05 -4.10 2.25
CA GLY A 194 6.17 -3.22 3.03
C GLY A 194 5.71 -3.87 4.35
N SER A 195 6.52 -4.79 4.90
CA SER A 195 6.18 -5.58 6.09
C SER A 195 7.37 -5.72 7.03
N LEU A 196 7.17 -6.35 8.20
CA LEU A 196 8.28 -6.88 8.98
C LEU A 196 9.06 -7.91 8.15
N ALA A 197 10.38 -7.93 8.36
CA ALA A 197 11.28 -8.85 7.67
C ALA A 197 11.20 -10.26 8.27
N GLU A 198 11.21 -11.27 7.41
CA GLU A 198 11.38 -12.66 7.81
C GLU A 198 12.87 -12.92 8.03
N LEU A 199 13.27 -13.16 9.28
CA LEU A 199 14.67 -13.36 9.65
C LEU A 199 15.01 -14.84 9.64
N ASN A 200 15.98 -15.23 8.80
CA ASN A 200 16.42 -16.61 8.67
C ASN A 200 17.96 -16.68 8.66
N ASP A 201 18.57 -17.20 9.72
CA ASP A 201 20.03 -17.34 9.80
C ASP A 201 20.59 -18.41 8.83
N ALA A 202 19.76 -19.31 8.31
CA ALA A 202 20.21 -20.39 7.41
C ALA A 202 20.68 -19.87 6.04
N GLU A 203 20.20 -18.71 5.61
CA GLU A 203 20.59 -18.07 4.35
C GLU A 203 21.69 -17.01 4.51
N VAL A 204 22.08 -16.70 5.75
CA VAL A 204 23.06 -15.66 6.05
C VAL A 204 24.46 -16.13 5.65
N GLY A 205 25.02 -15.46 4.64
CA GLY A 205 26.46 -15.47 4.40
C GLY A 205 27.16 -14.46 5.30
N GLN A 206 26.64 -13.23 5.33
CA GLN A 206 27.14 -12.12 6.13
C GLN A 206 26.05 -11.05 6.28
N LEU A 207 26.05 -10.33 7.40
CA LEU A 207 25.22 -9.16 7.64
C LEU A 207 26.13 -7.95 7.80
N VAL A 208 26.08 -7.01 6.85
CA VAL A 208 26.82 -5.74 6.95
C VAL A 208 25.86 -4.68 7.50
N LEU A 209 26.07 -4.25 8.74
CA LEU A 209 25.24 -3.27 9.44
C LEU A 209 25.87 -1.89 9.31
N ALA A 210 25.11 -0.93 8.78
CA ALA A 210 25.36 0.50 8.96
C ALA A 210 24.46 1.02 10.09
N ARG A 211 25.02 1.13 11.29
CA ARG A 211 24.32 1.58 12.50
C ARG A 211 24.44 3.09 12.64
N PHE A 212 23.36 3.77 12.97
CA PHE A 212 23.37 5.20 13.26
C PHE A 212 22.41 5.52 14.39
N HIS A 213 22.58 6.69 14.98
CA HIS A 213 21.72 7.16 16.04
C HIS A 213 20.98 8.40 15.57
N ARG A 214 19.64 8.35 15.64
CA ARG A 214 18.77 9.52 15.45
C ARG A 214 17.74 9.46 16.56
N VAL A 215 17.99 10.20 17.62
CA VAL A 215 16.93 10.52 18.57
C VAL A 215 15.95 11.43 17.81
N PRO A 216 14.64 11.17 17.86
CA PRO A 216 13.66 12.12 17.35
C PRO A 216 13.99 13.48 17.95
N ASP A 217 14.33 14.44 17.11
CA ASP A 217 14.61 15.79 17.59
C ASP A 217 13.26 16.33 18.08
N ALA A 218 13.10 16.49 19.39
CA ALA A 218 11.89 17.07 19.98
C ALA A 218 11.64 18.52 19.47
N ALA A 219 12.63 19.12 18.81
CA ALA A 219 12.57 20.41 18.14
C ALA A 219 12.66 20.32 16.60
N ALA A 220 12.74 19.13 16.00
CA ALA A 220 12.41 19.04 14.58
C ALA A 220 10.98 19.51 14.46
N GLU A 221 10.77 20.59 13.69
CA GLU A 221 9.44 20.95 13.25
C GLU A 221 8.82 19.65 12.73
N GLU A 222 7.79 19.14 13.42
CA GLU A 222 6.92 18.10 12.88
C GLU A 222 6.68 18.54 11.45
N ILE A 223 7.11 17.72 10.49
CA ILE A 223 6.74 17.96 9.10
C ILE A 223 5.23 17.82 9.14
N THR A 224 4.55 18.95 9.26
CA THR A 224 3.10 18.99 9.27
C THR A 224 2.71 18.35 7.97
N VAL A 225 2.04 17.19 8.07
CA VAL A 225 1.50 16.57 6.87
C VAL A 225 0.68 17.64 6.17
N PRO A 226 0.74 17.79 4.84
CA PRO A 226 0.22 18.99 4.18
C PRO A 226 -1.24 19.32 4.55
N TRP A 227 -2.03 18.29 4.88
CA TRP A 227 -3.41 18.39 5.34
C TRP A 227 -3.60 18.63 6.86
N GLU A 228 -2.57 18.98 7.61
CA GLU A 228 -2.66 19.44 9.00
C GLU A 228 -2.48 20.96 9.14
N ASN A 229 -2.19 21.64 8.04
CA ASN A 229 -2.24 23.09 8.00
C ASN A 229 -3.66 23.59 8.31
N ALA A 230 -3.77 24.79 8.87
CA ALA A 230 -5.07 25.43 9.07
C ALA A 230 -5.74 25.69 7.71
N ALA A 231 -7.07 25.56 7.67
CA ALA A 231 -7.89 25.84 6.50
C ALA A 231 -8.93 26.95 6.81
N PRO A 232 -8.47 28.19 7.07
CA PRO A 232 -9.36 29.27 7.51
C PRO A 232 -10.31 29.77 6.40
N ASP A 233 -10.00 29.48 5.14
CA ASP A 233 -10.77 29.91 3.97
C ASP A 233 -10.96 28.76 2.97
N PHE A 234 -11.79 29.01 1.97
CA PHE A 234 -12.19 28.03 0.97
C PHE A 234 -10.99 27.45 0.19
N GLU A 235 -10.05 28.29 -0.24
CA GLU A 235 -8.90 27.83 -1.04
C GLU A 235 -8.01 26.88 -0.23
N ALA A 236 -7.71 27.25 1.02
CA ALA A 236 -6.95 26.41 1.93
C ALA A 236 -7.68 25.09 2.25
N ALA A 237 -9.01 25.12 2.38
CA ALA A 237 -9.81 23.93 2.63
C ALA A 237 -9.82 22.96 1.44
N VAL A 238 -9.93 23.49 0.21
CA VAL A 238 -9.85 22.69 -1.02
C VAL A 238 -8.48 22.04 -1.18
N GLU A 239 -7.41 22.79 -0.92
CA GLU A 239 -6.04 22.25 -0.96
C GLU A 239 -5.84 21.15 0.09
N LYS A 240 -6.23 21.43 1.34
CA LYS A 240 -6.17 20.50 2.47
C LYS A 240 -6.92 19.20 2.17
N ALA A 241 -8.14 19.30 1.63
CA ALA A 241 -8.93 18.14 1.23
C ALA A 241 -8.29 17.37 0.08
N GLY A 242 -7.79 18.05 -0.95
CA GLY A 242 -7.15 17.42 -2.10
C GLY A 242 -5.91 16.63 -1.73
N GLN A 243 -5.08 17.17 -0.83
CA GLN A 243 -3.88 16.49 -0.33
C GLN A 243 -4.25 15.25 0.50
N TRP A 244 -5.25 15.36 1.37
CA TRP A 244 -5.74 14.24 2.17
C TRP A 244 -6.37 13.13 1.32
N LEU A 245 -7.16 13.48 0.29
CA LEU A 245 -7.75 12.51 -0.64
C LEU A 245 -6.67 11.78 -1.46
N LYS A 246 -5.68 12.53 -1.96
CA LYS A 246 -4.54 11.96 -2.67
C LYS A 246 -3.80 10.92 -1.82
N TYR A 247 -3.55 11.24 -0.56
CA TYR A 247 -2.88 10.33 0.36
C TYR A 247 -3.76 9.12 0.70
N SER A 248 -5.02 9.35 1.08
CA SER A 248 -5.92 8.30 1.56
C SER A 248 -6.34 7.31 0.47
N TYR A 249 -6.39 7.75 -0.79
CA TYR A 249 -6.93 6.98 -1.90
C TYR A 249 -5.96 6.84 -3.09
N SER A 250 -4.66 7.09 -2.90
CA SER A 250 -3.63 6.93 -3.94
C SER A 250 -3.97 7.63 -5.27
N ASP A 251 -4.39 8.91 -5.20
CA ASP A 251 -4.88 9.73 -6.33
C ASP A 251 -6.18 9.22 -7.02
N GLU A 252 -6.90 8.24 -6.47
CA GLU A 252 -8.16 7.75 -7.07
C GLU A 252 -9.36 8.68 -6.81
N ALA A 253 -9.35 9.43 -5.70
CA ALA A 253 -10.47 10.27 -5.27
C ALA A 253 -10.26 11.77 -5.58
N VAL A 254 -11.34 12.45 -5.96
CA VAL A 254 -11.39 13.86 -6.34
C VAL A 254 -12.58 14.57 -5.70
N LEU A 255 -12.48 15.88 -5.47
CA LEU A 255 -13.59 16.70 -5.00
C LEU A 255 -14.63 16.91 -6.11
N VAL A 256 -15.90 16.95 -5.73
CA VAL A 256 -17.04 17.17 -6.64
C VAL A 256 -17.58 18.57 -6.42
N SER A 257 -17.28 19.48 -7.36
CA SER A 257 -17.81 20.85 -7.37
C SER A 257 -17.75 21.54 -5.99
N PRO A 258 -16.55 21.68 -5.37
CA PRO A 258 -16.42 22.39 -4.11
C PRO A 258 -16.82 23.86 -4.29
N ASP A 259 -17.49 24.43 -3.30
CA ASP A 259 -18.05 25.78 -3.34
C ASP A 259 -17.84 26.50 -2.00
N PRO A 260 -17.64 27.84 -1.97
CA PRO A 260 -17.56 28.59 -0.73
C PRO A 260 -18.77 28.43 0.20
N GLU A 261 -19.94 28.06 -0.32
CA GLU A 261 -21.14 27.78 0.48
C GLU A 261 -21.09 26.42 1.20
N ASP A 262 -20.02 25.63 1.04
CA ASP A 262 -19.75 24.39 1.77
C ASP A 262 -19.18 24.62 3.19
N GLU A 263 -19.02 25.89 3.58
CA GLU A 263 -18.49 26.31 4.88
C GLU A 263 -19.44 25.94 6.04
N LEU A 264 -18.86 25.40 7.10
CA LEU A 264 -19.47 25.12 8.39
C LEU A 264 -18.83 26.01 9.48
N GLU A 265 -19.35 26.00 10.70
CA GLU A 265 -18.77 26.82 11.78
C GLU A 265 -17.32 26.39 12.05
N ARG A 266 -17.08 25.09 12.22
CA ARG A 266 -15.78 24.50 12.58
C ARG A 266 -14.96 24.01 11.38
N GLY A 267 -15.53 23.99 10.18
CA GLY A 267 -14.89 23.35 9.04
C GLY A 267 -15.57 23.59 7.70
N TRP A 268 -15.43 22.61 6.83
CA TRP A 268 -16.02 22.54 5.49
C TRP A 268 -16.52 21.13 5.23
N LEU A 269 -17.62 20.98 4.48
CA LEU A 269 -18.09 19.69 3.97
C LEU A 269 -17.99 19.64 2.45
N PHE A 270 -17.08 18.83 1.92
CA PHE A 270 -17.00 18.61 0.48
C PHE A 270 -17.50 17.23 0.09
N ALA A 271 -18.25 17.16 -1.01
CA ALA A 271 -18.49 15.91 -1.71
C ALA A 271 -17.20 15.48 -2.45
N CYS A 272 -16.92 14.18 -2.46
CA CYS A 272 -15.82 13.59 -3.22
C CYS A 272 -16.30 12.35 -3.97
N THR A 273 -15.54 11.89 -4.95
CA THR A 273 -15.84 10.68 -5.74
C THR A 273 -14.58 10.14 -6.38
N THR A 274 -14.65 9.00 -7.05
CA THR A 274 -13.50 8.51 -7.82
C THR A 274 -13.37 9.24 -9.16
N SER A 275 -12.14 9.48 -9.60
CA SER A 275 -11.84 10.00 -10.94
C SER A 275 -12.43 9.12 -12.04
N ARG A 276 -12.51 7.80 -11.81
CA ARG A 276 -13.14 6.83 -12.71
C ARG A 276 -14.64 7.08 -12.86
N PHE A 277 -15.36 7.29 -11.75
CA PHE A 277 -16.79 7.60 -11.78
C PHE A 277 -17.07 8.90 -12.55
N VAL A 278 -16.24 9.94 -12.36
CA VAL A 278 -16.35 11.19 -13.13
C VAL A 278 -16.22 10.93 -14.63
N ALA A 279 -15.30 10.04 -15.02
CA ALA A 279 -15.07 9.72 -16.43
C ALA A 279 -16.13 8.77 -17.03
N SER A 280 -16.59 7.77 -16.28
CA SER A 280 -17.44 6.69 -16.78
C SER A 280 -18.93 6.92 -16.54
N GLY A 281 -19.29 7.63 -15.47
CA GLY A 281 -20.65 7.68 -14.92
C GLY A 281 -21.15 6.33 -14.40
N ASP A 282 -20.29 5.31 -14.35
CA ASP A 282 -20.65 3.97 -13.92
C ASP A 282 -20.67 3.91 -12.39
N TRP A 283 -21.86 3.76 -11.82
CA TRP A 283 -22.06 3.66 -10.37
C TRP A 283 -21.16 2.62 -9.67
N ARG A 284 -20.64 1.60 -10.38
CA ARG A 284 -19.70 0.62 -9.83
C ARG A 284 -18.33 1.21 -9.51
N ASP A 285 -17.99 2.33 -10.11
CA ASP A 285 -16.79 3.10 -9.82
C ASP A 285 -17.02 4.14 -8.71
N GLN A 286 -18.26 4.33 -8.21
CA GLN A 286 -18.58 5.35 -7.20
C GLN A 286 -18.02 4.98 -5.81
N MET A 287 -17.75 6.00 -4.99
CA MET A 287 -17.38 5.86 -3.58
C MET A 287 -18.61 5.60 -2.71
N LEU A 288 -18.42 4.83 -1.63
CA LEU A 288 -19.44 4.71 -0.59
C LEU A 288 -19.39 5.91 0.36
N ASP A 289 -18.18 6.30 0.75
CA ASP A 289 -17.88 7.38 1.70
C ASP A 289 -17.55 8.67 0.94
N ALA A 290 -18.48 9.12 0.07
CA ALA A 290 -18.24 10.18 -0.91
C ALA A 290 -18.35 11.61 -0.31
N ALA A 291 -17.94 11.78 0.95
CA ALA A 291 -17.86 13.07 1.63
C ALA A 291 -16.63 13.17 2.51
N VAL A 292 -16.04 14.36 2.58
CA VAL A 292 -14.91 14.69 3.45
C VAL A 292 -15.23 15.97 4.24
N VAL A 293 -15.04 15.89 5.55
CA VAL A 293 -15.09 17.03 6.46
C VAL A 293 -13.67 17.56 6.66
N VAL A 294 -13.50 18.87 6.52
CA VAL A 294 -12.20 19.55 6.61
C VAL A 294 -12.21 20.54 7.78
N PRO A 295 -11.55 20.22 8.91
CA PRO A 295 -11.45 21.14 10.03
C PRO A 295 -10.67 22.41 9.68
N LYS A 296 -11.13 23.57 10.14
CA LYS A 296 -10.42 24.86 10.00
C LYS A 296 -9.13 24.91 10.81
N GLU A 297 -9.12 24.25 11.97
CA GLU A 297 -8.00 24.23 12.91
C GLU A 297 -6.74 23.58 12.32
N ALA A 298 -5.57 24.07 12.73
CA ALA A 298 -4.28 23.40 12.49
C ALA A 298 -4.16 22.13 13.34
N GLY A 299 -3.37 21.17 12.88
CA GLY A 299 -3.14 19.87 13.55
C GLY A 299 -4.36 18.93 13.53
N LYS A 300 -5.39 19.25 12.73
CA LYS A 300 -6.58 18.43 12.57
C LYS A 300 -6.70 17.96 11.12
N ALA A 301 -6.61 16.64 10.94
CA ALA A 301 -6.76 16.00 9.64
C ALA A 301 -8.23 16.03 9.16
N PRO A 302 -8.45 16.09 7.84
CA PRO A 302 -9.76 15.79 7.26
C PRO A 302 -10.20 14.36 7.56
N PHE A 303 -11.51 14.11 7.52
CA PHE A 303 -12.08 12.79 7.82
C PHE A 303 -13.38 12.52 7.05
N GLY A 304 -13.74 11.24 6.90
CA GLY A 304 -15.01 10.81 6.30
C GLY A 304 -16.16 10.75 7.32
N LEU A 305 -17.40 10.79 6.83
CA LEU A 305 -18.59 10.68 7.66
C LEU A 305 -19.04 9.21 7.82
N PRO A 306 -19.63 8.82 8.96
CA PRO A 306 -20.17 7.48 9.15
C PRO A 306 -21.36 7.21 8.21
N ASN A 307 -21.44 6.00 7.65
CA ASN A 307 -22.52 5.65 6.71
C ASN A 307 -23.91 5.62 7.34
N ARG A 308 -24.01 5.25 8.62
CA ARG A 308 -25.27 5.03 9.32
C ARG A 308 -26.04 6.34 9.52
N ASP A 309 -25.39 7.34 10.14
CA ASP A 309 -25.98 8.65 10.42
C ASP A 309 -24.97 9.78 10.14
N PRO A 310 -24.69 10.06 8.86
CA PRO A 310 -23.67 11.04 8.48
C PRO A 310 -24.06 12.47 8.88
N TRP A 311 -25.35 12.79 8.84
CA TRP A 311 -25.83 14.16 9.02
C TRP A 311 -25.99 14.52 10.49
N GLY A 312 -26.50 13.60 11.33
CA GLY A 312 -26.50 13.80 12.78
C GLY A 312 -25.08 13.91 13.32
N TYR A 313 -24.15 13.07 12.84
CA TYR A 313 -22.74 13.16 13.21
C TYR A 313 -22.12 14.51 12.81
N LEU A 314 -22.41 14.99 11.59
CA LEU A 314 -21.87 16.27 11.11
C LEU A 314 -22.40 17.45 11.93
N GLU A 315 -23.71 17.47 12.22
CA GLU A 315 -24.34 18.50 13.05
C GLU A 315 -23.75 18.52 14.46
N ASP A 316 -23.64 17.35 15.10
CA ASP A 316 -23.03 17.22 16.43
C ASP A 316 -21.55 17.63 16.44
N TRP A 317 -20.82 17.33 15.35
CA TRP A 317 -19.43 17.72 15.21
C TRP A 317 -19.31 19.24 15.07
N ASP A 318 -20.11 19.87 14.22
CA ASP A 318 -20.06 21.32 14.01
C ASP A 318 -20.50 22.09 15.27
N ASP A 319 -21.45 21.54 16.03
CA ASP A 319 -21.86 22.03 17.36
C ASP A 319 -20.78 21.89 18.45
N GLY A 320 -19.66 21.21 18.17
CA GLY A 320 -18.57 21.04 19.15
C GLY A 320 -18.82 19.95 20.19
N LYS A 321 -19.72 19.00 19.94
CA LYS A 321 -19.98 17.89 20.86
C LYS A 321 -18.82 16.88 20.84
N ASP A 322 -18.68 16.15 21.94
CA ASP A 322 -17.74 15.05 22.04
C ASP A 322 -18.31 13.84 21.30
N LEU A 323 -17.58 13.33 20.31
CA LEU A 323 -18.01 12.30 19.38
C LEU A 323 -16.99 11.16 19.35
N PRO A 324 -17.42 9.92 19.02
CA PRO A 324 -16.47 8.86 18.73
C PRO A 324 -15.57 9.25 17.55
N GLU A 325 -14.39 8.63 17.46
CA GLU A 325 -13.50 8.84 16.33
C GLU A 325 -14.20 8.56 15.00
N PRO A 326 -13.92 9.36 13.96
CA PRO A 326 -14.49 9.13 12.64
C PRO A 326 -14.02 7.78 12.09
N PRO A 327 -14.82 7.14 11.22
CA PRO A 327 -14.42 5.88 10.60
C PRO A 327 -13.13 6.05 9.78
N PRO A 328 -12.24 5.04 9.75
CA PRO A 328 -11.08 5.07 8.88
C PRO A 328 -11.49 5.06 7.41
N SER A 329 -10.65 5.63 6.54
CA SER A 329 -10.87 5.63 5.09
C SER A 329 -10.97 4.20 4.54
N GLY A 330 -12.03 3.93 3.78
CA GLY A 330 -12.22 2.66 3.08
C GLY A 330 -11.47 2.59 1.75
N VAL A 331 -11.90 1.67 0.88
CA VAL A 331 -11.48 1.64 -0.53
C VAL A 331 -12.24 2.71 -1.32
N ALA A 332 -11.59 3.33 -2.31
CA ALA A 332 -12.22 4.37 -3.12
C ALA A 332 -13.46 3.83 -3.86
N ALA A 333 -13.30 2.88 -4.79
CA ALA A 333 -14.42 2.22 -5.46
C ALA A 333 -14.89 0.99 -4.66
N TRP A 334 -16.02 1.13 -3.96
CA TRP A 334 -16.48 0.11 -3.00
C TRP A 334 -17.01 -1.17 -3.64
N TYR A 335 -17.62 -1.08 -4.82
CA TYR A 335 -18.45 -2.16 -5.36
C TYR A 335 -17.67 -3.47 -5.58
N SER A 336 -16.57 -3.44 -6.35
CA SER A 336 -15.87 -4.67 -6.74
C SER A 336 -15.28 -5.42 -5.53
N PRO A 337 -14.59 -4.75 -4.58
CA PRO A 337 -14.13 -5.39 -3.35
C PRO A 337 -15.27 -5.98 -2.50
N THR A 338 -16.40 -5.27 -2.36
CA THR A 338 -17.54 -5.77 -1.59
C THR A 338 -18.19 -6.99 -2.24
N ILE A 339 -18.43 -6.95 -3.55
CA ILE A 339 -19.06 -8.08 -4.26
C ILE A 339 -18.22 -9.35 -4.21
N ALA A 340 -16.89 -9.22 -4.32
CA ALA A 340 -15.97 -10.35 -4.21
C ALA A 340 -16.12 -11.12 -2.88
N GLY A 341 -16.50 -10.44 -1.80
CA GLY A 341 -16.70 -11.04 -0.48
C GLY A 341 -18.08 -11.63 -0.22
N ILE A 342 -19.12 -11.29 -1.01
CA ILE A 342 -20.51 -11.67 -0.72
C ILE A 342 -21.12 -12.68 -1.70
N GLY A 343 -20.58 -12.80 -2.92
CA GLY A 343 -20.99 -13.79 -3.91
C GLY A 343 -21.42 -13.20 -5.26
N GLU A 344 -21.83 -14.06 -6.19
CA GLU A 344 -22.22 -13.66 -7.54
C GLU A 344 -23.47 -12.77 -7.52
N VAL A 345 -23.48 -11.70 -8.32
CA VAL A 345 -24.63 -10.79 -8.42
C VAL A 345 -25.59 -11.29 -9.48
N ALA A 346 -26.81 -11.64 -9.05
CA ALA A 346 -27.84 -12.15 -9.93
C ALA A 346 -28.64 -11.04 -10.63
N SER A 347 -28.81 -9.88 -9.99
CA SER A 347 -29.47 -8.70 -10.59
C SER A 347 -29.17 -7.43 -9.80
N VAL A 348 -29.31 -6.29 -10.48
CA VAL A 348 -29.22 -4.94 -9.86
C VAL A 348 -30.40 -4.10 -10.37
N GLN A 349 -31.14 -3.47 -9.47
CA GLN A 349 -32.25 -2.58 -9.79
C GLN A 349 -32.20 -1.29 -8.98
N GLN A 350 -32.74 -0.21 -9.56
CA GLN A 350 -32.79 1.13 -8.96
C GLN A 350 -34.22 1.47 -8.53
N HIS A 351 -34.34 2.13 -7.39
CA HIS A 351 -35.62 2.47 -6.76
C HIS A 351 -35.58 3.89 -6.21
N PRO A 352 -36.63 4.70 -6.44
CA PRO A 352 -36.69 6.05 -5.92
C PRO A 352 -37.06 6.13 -4.44
N HIS A 353 -37.65 5.07 -3.86
CA HIS A 353 -38.10 5.06 -2.46
C HIS A 353 -38.23 3.64 -1.91
N TRP A 354 -38.24 3.50 -0.58
CA TRP A 354 -38.26 2.19 0.10
C TRP A 354 -39.42 1.28 -0.32
N GLY A 355 -40.61 1.85 -0.59
CA GLY A 355 -41.78 1.07 -1.00
C GLY A 355 -41.53 0.18 -2.23
N SER A 356 -40.93 0.71 -3.30
CA SER A 356 -40.68 -0.05 -4.53
C SER A 356 -39.50 -1.03 -4.36
N ALA A 357 -38.51 -0.67 -3.54
CA ALA A 357 -37.43 -1.59 -3.19
C ALA A 357 -37.96 -2.81 -2.43
N PHE A 358 -38.89 -2.59 -1.48
CA PHE A 358 -39.54 -3.68 -0.75
C PHE A 358 -40.49 -4.51 -1.61
N GLU A 359 -41.21 -3.91 -2.55
CA GLU A 359 -41.99 -4.65 -3.55
C GLU A 359 -41.11 -5.60 -4.37
N GLU A 360 -39.91 -5.17 -4.78
CA GLU A 360 -38.97 -6.07 -5.45
C GLU A 360 -38.47 -7.18 -4.51
N ILE A 361 -38.02 -6.83 -3.32
CA ILE A 361 -37.41 -7.79 -2.38
C ILE A 361 -38.42 -8.85 -1.94
N THR A 362 -39.68 -8.47 -1.69
CA THR A 362 -40.74 -9.43 -1.33
C THR A 362 -41.09 -10.39 -2.47
N ALA A 363 -40.83 -10.02 -3.73
CA ALA A 363 -41.02 -10.89 -4.88
C ALA A 363 -39.92 -11.94 -5.05
N PHE A 364 -38.81 -11.84 -4.32
CA PHE A 364 -37.77 -12.86 -4.32
C PHE A 364 -38.21 -14.13 -3.60
N PRO A 365 -37.61 -15.30 -3.88
CA PRO A 365 -37.82 -16.49 -3.07
C PRO A 365 -37.48 -16.23 -1.58
N THR A 366 -38.21 -16.85 -0.67
CA THR A 366 -37.90 -16.78 0.77
C THR A 366 -36.46 -17.22 1.04
N GLY A 367 -35.77 -16.47 1.90
CA GLY A 367 -34.37 -16.66 2.25
C GLY A 367 -33.39 -15.99 1.28
N THR A 368 -33.88 -15.37 0.20
CA THR A 368 -33.02 -14.61 -0.71
C THR A 368 -32.44 -13.40 0.00
N ARG A 369 -31.13 -13.22 -0.15
CA ARG A 369 -30.37 -12.09 0.38
C ARG A 369 -30.14 -11.07 -0.72
N ALA A 370 -30.34 -9.80 -0.39
CA ALA A 370 -29.98 -8.68 -1.24
C ALA A 370 -29.21 -7.63 -0.44
N LEU A 371 -28.23 -7.00 -1.08
CA LEU A 371 -27.57 -5.83 -0.56
C LEU A 371 -28.33 -4.60 -1.07
N VAL A 372 -28.77 -3.73 -0.17
CA VAL A 372 -29.43 -2.47 -0.48
C VAL A 372 -28.42 -1.35 -0.25
N TRP A 373 -28.05 -0.66 -1.32
CA TRP A 373 -27.26 0.56 -1.23
C TRP A 373 -28.18 1.78 -1.19
N VAL A 374 -28.23 2.42 -0.03
CA VAL A 374 -28.92 3.69 0.21
C VAL A 374 -27.99 4.81 -0.22
N ARG A 375 -28.33 5.51 -1.31
CA ARG A 375 -27.56 6.64 -1.83
C ARG A 375 -28.18 7.92 -1.31
N ARG A 376 -27.34 8.83 -0.79
CA ARG A 376 -27.77 10.10 -0.22
C ARG A 376 -27.11 11.27 -0.93
N LYS A 377 -27.75 12.42 -0.82
CA LYS A 377 -27.21 13.69 -1.26
C LYS A 377 -26.94 14.59 -0.07
N ASP A 378 -25.91 15.41 -0.18
CA ASP A 378 -25.72 16.55 0.72
C ASP A 378 -26.79 17.64 0.47
N ILE A 379 -26.74 18.70 1.28
CA ILE A 379 -27.63 19.86 1.17
C ILE A 379 -27.53 20.61 -0.18
N ARG A 380 -26.43 20.40 -0.92
CA ARG A 380 -26.17 21.00 -2.24
C ARG A 380 -26.71 20.11 -3.38
N GLY A 381 -27.19 18.91 -3.06
CA GLY A 381 -27.73 17.95 -4.02
C GLY A 381 -26.66 17.08 -4.70
N ARG A 382 -25.42 17.08 -4.21
CA ARG A 382 -24.33 16.22 -4.68
C ARG A 382 -24.42 14.87 -3.98
N GLU A 383 -24.15 13.78 -4.69
CA GLU A 383 -24.06 12.47 -4.05
C GLU A 383 -22.88 12.47 -3.08
N SER A 384 -23.11 11.94 -1.87
CA SER A 384 -22.17 12.02 -0.78
C SER A 384 -22.08 10.68 -0.05
N VAL A 385 -22.68 10.53 1.12
CA VAL A 385 -22.51 9.33 1.93
C VAL A 385 -23.56 8.28 1.60
N GLY A 386 -23.12 7.10 1.14
CA GLY A 386 -23.96 5.93 0.98
C GLY A 386 -24.05 5.07 2.24
N HIS A 387 -24.97 4.11 2.26
CA HIS A 387 -25.07 3.10 3.33
C HIS A 387 -25.50 1.76 2.76
N LEU A 388 -24.85 0.69 3.23
CA LEU A 388 -25.12 -0.67 2.79
C LEU A 388 -25.89 -1.42 3.86
N LEU A 389 -27.05 -1.95 3.48
CA LEU A 389 -27.94 -2.72 4.34
C LEU A 389 -28.18 -4.09 3.73
N TRP A 390 -28.20 -5.13 4.56
CA TRP A 390 -28.68 -6.44 4.13
C TRP A 390 -30.20 -6.46 4.20
N ALA A 391 -30.83 -6.98 3.15
CA ALA A 391 -32.25 -7.30 3.11
C ALA A 391 -32.43 -8.80 2.89
N ILE A 392 -33.26 -9.42 3.71
CA ILE A 392 -33.62 -10.84 3.61
C ILE A 392 -35.13 -10.94 3.48
N ASN A 393 -35.61 -11.60 2.42
CA ASN A 393 -37.04 -11.90 2.31
C ASN A 393 -37.39 -13.09 3.20
N GLU A 394 -38.05 -12.86 4.32
CA GLU A 394 -38.52 -13.92 5.23
C GLU A 394 -40.01 -14.21 5.03
N ASN A 395 -40.49 -15.33 5.58
CA ASN A 395 -41.89 -15.75 5.44
C ASN A 395 -42.92 -14.71 5.93
N ASN A 396 -42.51 -13.79 6.81
CA ASN A 396 -43.38 -12.79 7.44
C ASN A 396 -43.03 -11.35 7.08
N GLY A 397 -42.18 -11.13 6.06
CA GLY A 397 -41.77 -9.80 5.62
C GLY A 397 -40.28 -9.69 5.35
N ILE A 398 -39.79 -8.45 5.24
CA ILE A 398 -38.38 -8.18 4.97
C ILE A 398 -37.66 -7.91 6.29
N GLN A 399 -36.58 -8.64 6.52
CA GLN A 399 -35.62 -8.29 7.57
C GLN A 399 -34.54 -7.40 6.97
N LEU A 400 -34.41 -6.17 7.50
CA LEU A 400 -33.27 -5.29 7.20
C LEU A 400 -32.25 -5.38 8.33
N ILE A 401 -30.98 -5.54 7.96
CA ILE A 401 -29.85 -5.67 8.89
C ILE A 401 -28.79 -4.65 8.50
N ASP A 402 -28.39 -3.82 9.47
CA ASP A 402 -27.25 -2.92 9.33
C ASP A 402 -26.00 -3.56 9.96
N PRO A 403 -25.00 -3.96 9.16
CA PRO A 403 -23.79 -4.59 9.68
C PRO A 403 -22.93 -3.65 10.52
N THR A 404 -23.19 -2.34 10.49
CA THR A 404 -22.50 -1.33 11.30
C THR A 404 -23.19 -1.07 12.63
N SER A 405 -24.39 -1.62 12.87
CA SER A 405 -25.12 -1.50 14.13
C SER A 405 -24.71 -2.59 15.12
N PRO A 406 -24.40 -2.28 16.39
CA PRO A 406 -24.12 -3.29 17.41
C PRO A 406 -25.24 -4.32 17.62
N ASP A 407 -26.49 -3.94 17.36
CA ASP A 407 -27.69 -4.76 17.50
C ASP A 407 -28.32 -5.15 16.14
N GLY A 408 -27.65 -4.84 15.03
CA GLY A 408 -28.12 -5.09 13.67
C GLY A 408 -29.28 -4.22 13.20
N GLN A 409 -29.81 -3.29 14.01
CA GLN A 409 -30.95 -2.47 13.61
C GLN A 409 -30.59 -1.48 12.50
N ALA A 410 -31.34 -1.51 11.41
CA ALA A 410 -31.19 -0.57 10.31
C ALA A 410 -31.84 0.78 10.60
N LEU A 411 -31.09 1.86 10.39
CA LEU A 411 -31.64 3.21 10.31
C LEU A 411 -32.13 3.46 8.88
N MET A 412 -33.45 3.48 8.69
CA MET A 412 -34.00 3.80 7.37
C MET A 412 -33.96 5.30 7.13
N ASP A 413 -33.27 5.69 6.07
CA ASP A 413 -33.36 7.05 5.54
C ASP A 413 -34.78 7.28 4.98
N PRO A 414 -35.55 8.27 5.48
CA PRO A 414 -36.89 8.52 4.98
C PRO A 414 -36.92 9.08 3.55
N ASN A 415 -35.83 9.72 3.10
CA ASN A 415 -35.75 10.41 1.82
C ASN A 415 -34.43 10.09 1.08
N PRO A 416 -34.18 8.81 0.73
CA PRO A 416 -32.99 8.47 -0.03
C PRO A 416 -33.03 9.12 -1.42
N PHE A 417 -31.87 9.49 -1.96
CA PHE A 417 -31.78 9.94 -3.35
C PHE A 417 -32.07 8.79 -4.32
N GLU A 418 -31.54 7.62 -4.02
CA GLU A 418 -31.79 6.37 -4.74
C GLU A 418 -31.52 5.20 -3.80
N LEU A 419 -32.30 4.13 -3.95
CA LEU A 419 -32.00 2.82 -3.40
C LEU A 419 -31.59 1.89 -4.53
N ARG A 420 -30.47 1.20 -4.38
CA ARG A 420 -30.03 0.19 -5.34
C ARG A 420 -30.07 -1.19 -4.69
N VAL A 421 -30.94 -2.05 -5.19
CA VAL A 421 -31.09 -3.43 -4.73
C VAL A 421 -30.19 -4.31 -5.58
N ILE A 422 -29.23 -4.97 -4.93
CA ILE A 422 -28.27 -5.88 -5.54
C ILE A 422 -28.59 -7.28 -5.03
N ARG A 423 -29.24 -8.09 -5.86
CA ARG A 423 -29.58 -9.47 -5.50
C ARG A 423 -28.36 -10.36 -5.63
N VAL A 424 -28.02 -11.06 -4.56
CA VAL A 424 -26.93 -12.03 -4.55
C VAL A 424 -27.48 -13.40 -4.97
N ALA A 425 -26.76 -14.13 -5.81
CA ALA A 425 -27.09 -15.51 -6.15
C ALA A 425 -27.01 -16.37 -4.88
N GLY A 426 -28.07 -17.15 -4.65
CA GLY A 426 -28.22 -18.02 -3.48
C GLY A 426 -27.40 -19.29 -3.56
#